data_AF-A0A0S4LSD5-F1
#
_entry.id   AF-A0A0S4LSD5-F1
#
_cell.length_a   1.000
_cell.length_b   1.000
_cell.length_c   1.000
_cell.angle_alpha   90.00
_cell.angle_beta   90.00
_cell.angle_gamma   90.00
#
_symmetry.space_group_name_H-M   'P 1'
#
loop_
_entity.id
_entity.type
_entity.pdbx_description
1 polymer ?
#
loop_
_entity_poly.entity_id
_entity_poly.type
_entity_poly.pdbx_seq_one_letter_code
_entity_poly.pdbx_strand_id
1 'polypeptide(L)' 'MTDMQPTDINAKPRYALSYGLRLDQGTATELTHPHVPIFLPDGSVGTMTLHVMNGTADEIKSQLLDSIDAFFDIYTDA' A
#
# COMPACT_ATOMS: atom_id res chain seq x y z
N MET A 1 -25.86 -35.30 10.02
CA MET A 1 -24.47 -34.80 9.88
C MET A 1 -24.40 -33.97 8.62
N THR A 2 -24.63 -32.66 8.74
CA THR A 2 -23.91 -31.65 7.95
C THR A 2 -23.86 -30.43 8.86
N ASP A 3 -22.65 -30.12 9.32
CA ASP A 3 -22.34 -29.00 10.19
C ASP A 3 -22.62 -27.70 9.44
N MET A 4 -23.55 -26.90 9.95
CA MET A 4 -23.84 -25.57 9.43
C MET A 4 -22.83 -24.63 10.06
N GLN A 5 -21.70 -24.47 9.39
CA GLN A 5 -20.60 -23.64 9.86
C GLN A 5 -21.12 -22.21 10.12
N PRO A 6 -21.04 -21.68 11.36
CA PRO A 6 -21.53 -20.35 11.67
C PRO A 6 -20.72 -19.33 10.85
N THR A 7 -21.42 -18.55 10.03
CA THR A 7 -20.83 -17.40 9.35
C THR A 7 -20.42 -16.41 10.43
N ASP A 8 -19.11 -16.26 10.63
CA ASP A 8 -18.54 -15.34 11.62
C ASP A 8 -18.88 -13.90 11.21
N ILE A 9 -19.97 -13.38 11.76
CA ILE A 9 -20.49 -12.02 11.55
C ILE A 9 -19.56 -10.91 12.10
N ASN A 10 -18.34 -11.27 12.53
CA ASN A 10 -17.37 -10.36 13.14
C ASN A 10 -15.95 -10.50 12.53
N ALA A 11 -15.82 -11.13 11.36
CA ALA A 11 -14.54 -11.26 10.70
C ALA A 11 -14.06 -9.88 10.20
N LYS A 12 -13.04 -9.33 10.88
CA LYS A 12 -12.34 -8.12 10.41
C LYS A 12 -11.96 -8.27 8.93
N PRO A 13 -12.11 -7.22 8.13
CA PRO A 13 -11.73 -7.27 6.72
C PRO A 13 -10.26 -7.69 6.57
N ARG A 14 -9.99 -8.56 5.61
CA ARG A 14 -8.64 -9.02 5.27
C ARG A 14 -8.14 -8.25 4.06
N TYR A 15 -6.98 -7.63 4.21
CA TYR A 15 -6.35 -6.85 3.15
C TYR A 15 -5.07 -7.55 2.67
N ALA A 16 -4.77 -7.42 1.38
CA ALA A 16 -3.48 -7.78 0.81
C ALA A 16 -2.82 -6.50 0.30
N LEU A 17 -1.69 -6.12 0.90
CA LEU A 17 -0.89 -4.97 0.46
C LEU A 17 0.26 -5.47 -0.44
N SER A 18 0.24 -5.06 -1.70
CA SER A 18 1.38 -5.22 -2.61
C SER A 18 2.21 -3.94 -2.59
N TYR A 19 3.49 -4.04 -2.25
CA TYR A 19 4.37 -2.87 -2.09
C TYR A 19 5.70 -3.04 -2.84
N GLY A 20 6.17 -1.97 -3.49
CA GLY A 20 7.43 -1.94 -4.22
C GLY A 20 8.27 -0.72 -3.84
N LEU A 21 9.56 -0.95 -3.58
CA LEU A 21 10.55 0.11 -3.31
C LEU A 21 11.55 0.20 -4.44
N ARG A 22 11.89 1.44 -4.81
CA ARG A 22 13.02 1.75 -5.68
C ARG A 22 13.79 2.90 -5.05
N LEU A 23 15.10 2.72 -4.92
CA LEU A 23 16.02 3.75 -4.43
C LEU A 23 17.03 4.07 -5.53
N ASP A 24 16.98 5.30 -6.03
CA ASP A 24 17.91 5.82 -7.02
C ASP A 24 18.94 6.74 -6.33
N GLN A 25 20.10 6.96 -6.96
CA GLN A 25 21.07 7.93 -6.48
C GLN A 25 20.63 9.36 -6.84
N GLY A 26 20.73 10.29 -5.90
CA GLY A 26 20.33 11.69 -6.08
C GLY A 26 18.88 11.97 -5.66
N THR A 27 18.32 13.09 -6.13
CA THR A 27 16.94 13.48 -5.86
C THR A 27 16.08 13.28 -7.11
N ALA A 28 14.88 12.72 -6.94
CA ALA A 28 13.91 12.59 -8.02
C ALA A 28 12.95 13.80 -8.03
N THR A 29 12.47 14.15 -9.21
CA THR A 29 11.49 15.23 -9.40
C THR A 29 10.14 14.80 -8.81
N GLU A 30 9.62 15.54 -7.83
CA GLU A 30 8.32 15.27 -7.19
C GLU A 30 7.11 15.55 -8.09
N LEU A 31 7.32 16.23 -9.22
CA LEU A 31 6.24 16.88 -9.99
C LEU A 31 5.34 15.93 -10.80
N THR A 32 5.68 14.66 -10.91
CA THR A 32 4.85 13.69 -11.62
C THR A 32 4.87 12.38 -10.86
N HIS A 33 3.89 12.13 -9.98
CA HIS A 33 3.67 10.81 -9.39
C HIS A 33 3.46 9.82 -10.54
N PRO A 34 4.44 8.97 -10.86
CA PRO A 34 4.26 8.01 -11.93
C PRO A 34 3.19 7.02 -11.50
N HIS A 35 2.13 6.87 -12.30
CA HIS A 35 1.18 5.77 -12.12
C HIS A 35 1.76 4.54 -12.81
N VAL A 36 1.99 3.47 -12.04
CA VAL A 36 2.52 2.21 -12.57
C VAL A 36 1.39 1.19 -12.67
N PRO A 37 1.19 0.53 -13.81
CA PRO A 37 0.21 -0.55 -13.92
C PRO A 37 0.68 -1.77 -13.10
N ILE A 38 -0.25 -2.40 -12.38
CA ILE A 38 -0.02 -3.64 -11.63
C ILE A 38 -1.07 -4.69 -12.01
N PHE A 39 -0.67 -5.97 -12.04
CA PHE A 39 -1.62 -7.08 -12.21
C PHE A 39 -2.17 -7.50 -10.85
N LEU A 40 -3.50 -7.54 -10.73
CA LEU A 40 -4.18 -7.96 -9.52
C LEU A 40 -4.44 -9.48 -9.53
N PRO A 41 -4.65 -10.12 -8.35
CA PRO A 41 -4.85 -11.56 -8.26
C PRO A 41 -6.07 -12.10 -9.03
N ASP A 42 -7.04 -11.25 -9.32
CA ASP A 42 -8.23 -11.57 -10.12
C ASP A 42 -7.99 -11.50 -11.64
N GLY A 43 -6.76 -11.19 -12.06
CA GLY A 43 -6.38 -11.04 -13.47
C GLY A 43 -6.65 -9.65 -14.06
N SER A 44 -7.21 -8.72 -13.29
CA SER A 44 -7.41 -7.33 -13.72
C SER A 44 -6.13 -6.50 -13.60
N VAL A 45 -6.11 -5.33 -14.24
CA VAL A 45 -5.01 -4.37 -14.15
C VAL A 45 -5.43 -3.20 -13.26
N GLY A 46 -4.70 -3.02 -12.16
CA GLY A 46 -4.81 -1.87 -11.27
C GLY A 46 -3.77 -0.80 -11.58
N THR A 47 -3.85 0.33 -10.89
CA THR A 47 -2.82 1.38 -10.92
C THR A 47 -2.28 1.61 -9.52
N MET A 48 -0.97 1.79 -9.41
CA MET A 48 -0.29 2.14 -8.17
C MET A 48 0.31 3.53 -8.31
N THR A 49 -0.06 4.43 -7.40
CA THR A 49 0.57 5.74 -7.27
C THR A 49 1.92 5.58 -6.59
N LEU A 50 2.97 6.07 -7.22
CA LEU A 50 4.31 6.09 -6.62
C LEU A 50 4.50 7.41 -5.86
N HIS A 51 4.73 7.31 -4.55
CA HIS A 51 5.17 8.42 -3.71
C HIS A 51 6.70 8.52 -3.75
N VAL A 52 7.23 9.71 -4.00
CA VAL A 52 8.67 9.98 -4.02
C VAL A 52 9.06 10.63 -2.70
N MET A 53 10.05 10.05 -2.02
CA MET A 53 10.63 10.60 -0.78
C MET A 53 12.10 10.91 -1.04
N ASN A 54 12.47 12.18 -0.91
CA ASN A 54 13.84 12.64 -1.05
C ASN A 54 14.44 12.88 0.34
N GLY A 55 15.70 12.50 0.53
CA GLY A 55 16.42 12.71 1.80
C GLY A 55 17.55 11.72 2.00
N THR A 56 18.13 11.74 3.19
CA THR A 56 19.01 10.67 3.67
C THR A 56 18.23 9.37 3.89
N ALA A 57 18.93 8.25 4.01
CA ALA A 57 18.30 6.96 4.23
C ALA A 57 17.42 6.92 5.50
N ASP A 58 17.80 7.62 6.56
CA ASP A 58 17.05 7.68 7.81
C ASP A 58 15.80 8.56 7.68
N GLU A 59 15.91 9.70 6.98
CA GLU A 59 14.76 10.57 6.67
C GLU A 59 13.74 9.86 5.78
N ILE A 60 14.19 9.14 4.75
CA ILE A 60 13.32 8.38 3.84
C ILE A 60 12.56 7.29 4.62
N LYS A 61 13.25 6.57 5.51
CA LYS A 61 12.61 5.52 6.33
C LYS A 61 11.54 6.09 7.26
N SER A 62 11.82 7.23 7.90
CA SER A 62 10.85 7.88 8.78
C SER A 62 9.59 8.30 8.01
N GLN A 63 9.77 8.99 6.88
CA GLN A 63 8.66 9.43 6.04
C GLN A 63 7.84 8.25 5.49
N LEU A 64 8.50 7.13 5.17
CA LEU A 64 7.82 5.94 4.70
C LEU A 64 6.91 5.33 5.76
N LEU A 65 7.40 5.21 7.00
CA LEU A 65 6.61 4.68 8.11
C LEU A 65 5.39 5.58 8.37
N ASP A 66 5.59 6.89 8.44
CA ASP A 66 4.50 7.86 8.64
C ASP A 66 3.43 7.75 7.54
N SER A 67 3.84 7.56 6.28
CA SER A 67 2.94 7.38 5.14
C SER A 67 2.13 6.08 5.22
N ILE A 68 2.75 4.98 5.65
CA ILE A 68 2.07 3.69 5.82
C ILE A 68 1.03 3.78 6.94
N ASP A 69 1.39 4.39 8.08
CA ASP A 69 0.47 4.57 9.20
C ASP A 69 -0.74 5.41 8.76
N ALA A 70 -0.50 6.56 8.12
CA ALA A 70 -1.56 7.42 7.60
C ALA A 70 -2.45 6.71 6.56
N PHE A 71 -1.88 5.84 5.70
CA PHE A 71 -2.65 5.06 4.75
C PHE A 71 -3.63 4.12 5.47
N PHE A 72 -3.19 3.37 6.47
CA PHE A 72 -4.06 2.44 7.19
C PHE A 72 -5.09 3.14 8.08
N ASP A 73 -4.78 4.30 8.64
CA ASP A 73 -5.76 5.10 9.39
C ASP A 73 -7.00 5.43 8.54
N ILE A 74 -6.81 5.72 7.25
CA ILE A 74 -7.92 5.98 6.30
C ILE A 74 -8.80 4.74 6.10
N TYR A 75 -8.22 3.54 6.07
CA TYR A 75 -8.95 2.28 5.81
C TYR A 75 -9.48 1.61 7.08
N THR A 76 -9.01 2.00 8.27
CA THR A 76 -9.42 1.39 9.54
C THR A 76 -10.62 2.09 10.17
N ASP A 77 -10.95 3.32 9.73
CA ASP A 77 -12.13 4.09 10.14
C ASP A 77 -13.37 3.88 9.22
N ALA A 78 -13.26 2.99 8.21
CA ALA A 78 -14.28 2.75 7.18
C ALA A 78 -15.06 1.42 7.37
#